data_AF-A0A549YJK0-F1
#
_entry.id   AF-A0A549YJK0-F1
#
_cell.length_a   1.000
_cell.length_b   1.000
_cell.length_c   1.000
_cell.angle_alpha   90.00
_cell.angle_beta   90.00
_cell.angle_gamma   90.00
#
_symmetry.space_group_name_H-M   'P 1'
#
loop_
_entity.id
_entity.type
_entity.pdbx_description
1 polymer ?
#
loop_
_entity_poly.entity_id
_entity_poly.type
_entity_poly.pdbx_seq_one_letter_code
_entity_poly.pdbx_strand_id
1 'polypeptide(L)' 'MKATFKHPNTKKGWFSVCLIAFVIALGSWSIINLFNKEIIVLGMPLLMVWSIVLILLTTFAMIIIDKIGGSD' A
#
# COMPACT_ATOMS: atom_id res chain seq x y z
N MET A 1 -23.37 12.00 -12.76
CA MET A 1 -23.15 11.66 -11.34
C MET A 1 -22.19 12.70 -10.77
N LYS A 2 -22.60 13.48 -9.76
CA LYS A 2 -21.69 14.42 -9.10
C LYS A 2 -20.75 13.61 -8.20
N ALA A 3 -19.45 13.61 -8.51
CA ALA A 3 -18.46 13.01 -7.64
C ALA A 3 -18.31 13.87 -6.37
N THR A 4 -19.13 13.59 -5.37
CA THR A 4 -18.95 14.20 -4.03
C THR A 4 -17.75 13.51 -3.38
N PHE A 5 -16.60 14.18 -3.42
CA PHE A 5 -15.39 13.74 -2.72
C PHE A 5 -15.62 13.93 -1.21
N LYS A 6 -16.02 12.85 -0.52
CA LYS A 6 -16.20 12.86 0.94
C LYS A 6 -14.81 12.78 1.57
N HIS A 7 -14.33 13.88 2.13
CA HIS A 7 -13.10 13.88 2.92
C HIS A 7 -13.35 13.20 4.27
N PRO A 8 -12.39 12.42 4.79
CA PRO A 8 -12.46 11.87 6.14
C PRO A 8 -12.47 13.02 7.14
N ASN A 9 -13.51 13.10 7.97
CA ASN A 9 -13.63 14.09 9.04
C ASN A 9 -13.02 13.60 10.36
N THR A 10 -12.76 12.30 10.49
CA THR A 10 -12.18 11.72 11.70
C THR A 10 -10.66 11.54 11.59
N LYS A 11 -9.97 11.60 12.73
CA LYS A 11 -8.54 11.25 12.82
C LYS A 11 -8.26 9.81 12.36
N LYS A 12 -9.26 8.92 12.50
CA LYS A 12 -9.19 7.52 12.09
C LYS A 12 -9.24 7.38 10.56
N GLY A 13 -10.15 8.09 9.89
CA GLY A 13 -10.22 8.10 8.43
C GLY A 13 -8.95 8.68 7.78
N TRP A 14 -8.36 9.73 8.36
CA TRP A 14 -7.06 10.25 7.93
C TRP A 14 -5.93 9.25 8.12
N PHE A 15 -5.90 8.53 9.25
CA PHE A 15 -4.93 7.45 9.47
C PHE A 15 -5.05 6.35 8.41
N SER A 16 -6.28 5.94 8.05
CA SER A 16 -6.54 4.97 6.98
C SER A 16 -6.02 5.45 5.62
N VAL A 17 -6.25 6.72 5.27
CA VAL A 17 -5.73 7.31 4.02
C VAL A 17 -4.20 7.33 4.01
N CYS A 18 -3.56 7.76 5.11
CA CYS A 18 -2.10 7.73 5.23
C CYS A 18 -1.55 6.31 5.09
N LEU A 19 -2.22 5.32 5.68
CA LEU A 19 -1.80 3.93 5.64
C LEU A 19 -1.89 3.37 4.21
N ILE A 20 -2.95 3.68 3.47
CA ILE A 20 -3.06 3.30 2.05
C ILE A 20 -1.99 4.02 1.21
N ALA A 21 -1.81 5.33 1.41
CA ALA A 21 -0.79 6.11 0.69
C ALA A 21 0.62 5.55 0.93
N PHE A 22 0.91 5.08 2.14
CA PHE A 22 2.17 4.43 2.47
C PHE A 22 2.37 3.13 1.70
N VAL A 23 1.34 2.28 1.61
CA VAL A 23 1.42 1.04 0.82
C VAL A 23 1.63 1.32 -0.67
N ILE A 24 0.97 2.35 -1.21
CA ILE A 24 1.16 2.79 -2.60
C ILE A 24 2.59 3.31 -2.82
N ALA A 25 3.12 4.08 -1.86
CA ALA A 25 4.50 4.54 -1.93
C ALA A 25 5.47 3.34 -1.96
N LEU A 26 5.27 2.33 -1.12
CA LEU A 26 6.06 1.08 -1.10
C LEU A 26 6.01 0.28 -2.40
N GLY A 27 4.89 0.33 -3.12
CA GLY A 27 4.73 -0.27 -4.45
C GLY A 27 5.22 0.59 -5.61
N SER A 28 5.66 1.83 -5.36
CA SER A 28 6.06 2.75 -6.42
C SER A 28 7.42 2.40 -7.02
N TRP A 29 7.62 2.78 -8.29
CA TRP A 29 8.80 2.46 -9.09
C TRP A 29 10.14 2.82 -8.43
N SER A 30 10.18 3.87 -7.60
CA SER A 30 11.40 4.26 -6.86
C SER A 30 11.92 3.14 -5.95
N ILE A 31 11.03 2.39 -5.30
CA ILE A 31 11.43 1.32 -4.38
C ILE A 31 11.79 0.06 -5.15
N ILE A 32 11.08 -0.21 -6.24
CA ILE A 32 11.41 -1.29 -7.18
C ILE A 32 12.83 -1.10 -7.74
N ASN A 33 13.23 0.13 -8.05
CA ASN A 33 14.58 0.43 -8.56
C ASN A 33 15.70 0.16 -7.54
N LEU A 34 15.39 0.15 -6.23
CA LEU A 34 16.35 -0.23 -5.18
C LEU A 34 16.65 -1.75 -5.19
N PHE A 35 15.65 -2.55 -5.57
CA PHE A 35 15.74 -4.01 -5.68
C PHE A 35 16.13 -4.48 -7.09
N ASN A 36 16.00 -3.61 -8.09
CA ASN A 36 16.40 -3.86 -9.47
C ASN A 36 17.93 -3.74 -9.63
N LYS A 37 18.68 -4.59 -8.92
CA LYS A 37 20.10 -4.81 -9.24
C LYS A 37 20.19 -5.79 -10.39
N GLU A 38 21.13 -5.52 -11.30
CA GLU A 38 21.40 -6.24 -12.55
C GLU A 38 21.98 -7.65 -12.32
N ILE A 39 21.40 -8.42 -11.39
CA ILE A 39 21.78 -9.79 -11.08
C ILE A 39 20.76 -10.70 -11.75
N ILE A 40 21.10 -11.13 -12.96
CA ILE A 40 20.29 -11.85 -13.96
C ILE A 40 19.54 -13.08 -13.38
N VAL A 41 20.00 -13.65 -12.26
CA VAL A 41 19.45 -14.89 -11.69
C VAL A 41 18.45 -14.67 -10.54
N LEU A 42 18.55 -13.55 -9.80
CA LEU A 42 17.74 -13.33 -8.58
C LEU A 42 16.89 -12.05 -8.60
N GLY A 43 17.06 -11.15 -9.56
CA GLY A 43 16.25 -9.92 -9.65
C GLY A 43 14.75 -10.21 -9.79
N MET A 44 14.37 -11.04 -10.77
CA MET A 44 12.98 -11.40 -11.03
C MET A 44 12.32 -12.16 -9.85
N PRO A 45 12.93 -13.22 -9.26
CA PRO A 45 12.40 -13.87 -8.06
C PRO A 45 12.28 -12.94 -6.86
N LEU A 46 13.23 -12.03 -6.63
CA LEU A 46 13.19 -11.08 -5.51
C LEU A 46 12.02 -10.10 -5.65
N LEU A 47 11.73 -9.64 -6.86
CA LEU A 47 10.57 -8.79 -7.14
C LEU A 47 9.25 -9.53 -6.93
N MET A 48 9.17 -10.83 -7.24
CA MET A 48 8.00 -11.64 -6.92
C MET A 48 7.77 -11.73 -5.41
N VAL A 49 8.81 -12.00 -4.62
CA VAL A 49 8.73 -12.03 -3.15
C VAL A 49 8.27 -10.67 -2.62
N TRP A 50 8.84 -9.57 -3.14
CA TRP A 50 8.42 -8.22 -2.74
C TRP A 50 6.96 -7.93 -3.07
N SER A 51 6.47 -8.43 -4.21
CA SER A 51 5.06 -8.31 -4.60
C SER A 51 4.14 -9.07 -3.65
N ILE A 52 4.52 -10.28 -3.22
CA ILE A 52 3.78 -11.05 -2.21
C ILE A 52 3.73 -10.28 -0.88
N VAL A 53 4.85 -9.69 -0.46
CA VAL A 53 4.90 -8.84 0.74
C VAL A 53 3.94 -7.66 0.62
N LEU A 54 3.90 -6.97 -0.52
CA LEU A 54 2.96 -5.87 -0.76
C LEU A 54 1.50 -6.32 -0.72
N ILE A 55 1.16 -7.48 -1.28
CA ILE A 55 -0.20 -8.04 -1.24
C ILE A 55 -0.61 -8.37 0.19
N LEU A 56 0.30 -8.95 0.98
CA LEU A 56 0.04 -9.20 2.40
C LEU A 56 -0.13 -7.87 3.14
N LEU A 57 0.71 -6.87 2.86
CA LEU A 57 0.66 -5.56 3.48
C LEU A 57 -0.66 -4.83 3.17
N THR A 58 -1.14 -4.86 1.93
CA THR A 58 -2.45 -4.28 1.55
C THR A 58 -3.59 -5.00 2.26
N THR A 59 -3.51 -6.33 2.39
CA THR A 59 -4.53 -7.12 3.10
C THR A 59 -4.55 -6.75 4.59
N PHE A 60 -3.38 -6.67 5.24
CA PHE A 60 -3.26 -6.22 6.62
C PHE A 60 -3.74 -4.78 6.81
N ALA A 61 -3.40 -3.89 5.88
CA ALA A 61 -3.88 -2.51 5.88
C ALA A 61 -5.41 -2.45 5.90
N MET A 62 -6.07 -3.19 5.03
CA MET A 62 -7.53 -3.24 4.97
C MET A 62 -8.14 -3.82 6.25
N ILE A 63 -7.55 -4.88 6.82
CA ILE A 63 -8.00 -5.45 8.11
C ILE A 63 -7.85 -4.44 9.25
N ILE A 64 -6.74 -3.68 9.29
CA ILE A 64 -6.51 -2.66 10.32
C ILE A 64 -7.52 -1.52 10.18
N ILE A 65 -7.77 -1.06 8.95
CA ILE A 65 -8.74 0.00 8.65
C ILE A 65 -10.15 -0.41 9.09
N ASP A 66 -10.54 -1.64 8.76
CA ASP A 66 -11.82 -2.22 9.14
C ASP A 66 -11.96 -2.31 10.68
N LYS A 67 -10.93 -2.84 11.35
CA LYS A 67 -10.90 -3.01 12.81
C LYS A 67 -10.92 -1.69 13.59
N ILE A 68 -10.32 -0.62 13.04
CA ILE A 68 -10.32 0.72 13.67
C ILE A 68 -11.68 1.43 13.50
N GLY A 69 -12.55 0.91 12.62
CA GLY A 69 -13.78 1.56 12.20
C GLY A 69 -13.49 2.81 11.38
N GLY A 70 -12.43 2.77 10.56
CA GLY A 70 -12.04 3.89 9.69
C GLY A 70 -12.92 4.06 8.45
N SER A 71 -14.01 3.30 8.35
CA SER A 71 -15.07 3.48 7.34
C SER A 71 -16.06 4.53 7.85
N ASP A 72 -15.80 5.79 7.51
CA ASP A 72 -16.67 6.95 7.80
C ASP A 72 -17.75 7.18 6.73
#